data_AF-A0A5C6BSM0-F1
#
_entry.id   AF-A0A5C6BSM0-F1
#
_cell.length_a   1.000
_cell.length_b   1.000
_cell.length_c   1.000
_cell.angle_alpha   90.00
_cell.angle_beta   90.00
_cell.angle_gamma   90.00
#
_symmetry.space_group_name_H-M   'P 1'
#
loop_
_entity.id
_entity.type
_entity.pdbx_description
1 polymer ?
#
loop_
_entity_poly.entity_id
_entity_poly.type
_entity_poly.pdbx_seq_one_letter_code
_entity_poly.pdbx_strand_id
1 'polypeptide(L)' 'MMILSMDLGKFNTVCCLYDTRNRKYRFETIATKRSYVNHLLDSLQADMLVMEVCSPSGR' A
#
# COMPACT_ATOMS: atom_id res chain seq x y z
N MET A 1 -8.12 -11.58 -7.68
CA MET A 1 -8.39 -10.37 -6.91
C MET A 1 -7.03 -9.80 -6.58
N MET A 2 -6.82 -8.51 -6.84
CA MET A 2 -5.60 -7.82 -6.48
C MET A 2 -5.82 -7.14 -5.14
N ILE A 3 -5.04 -7.56 -4.14
CA ILE A 3 -5.03 -6.92 -2.82
C ILE A 3 -3.80 -6.03 -2.74
N LEU A 4 -3.99 -4.77 -2.41
CA LEU A 4 -2.93 -3.86 -2.00
C LEU A 4 -2.98 -3.74 -0.48
N SER A 5 -1.97 -4.26 0.22
CA SER A 5 -1.80 -4.02 1.66
C SER A 5 -0.75 -2.96 1.91
N MET A 6 -1.01 -2.01 2.82
CA MET A 6 -0.11 -0.92 3.15
C MET A 6 0.18 -0.87 4.65
N ASP A 7 1.45 -0.86 5.00
CA ASP A 7 1.97 -0.56 6.34
C ASP A 7 2.53 0.88 6.32
N LEU A 8 1.86 1.77 7.05
CA LEU A 8 2.12 3.21 7.03
C LEU A 8 3.18 3.60 8.06
N GLY A 9 4.40 3.87 7.60
CA GLY A 9 5.43 4.52 8.41
C GLY A 9 5.39 6.04 8.33
N LYS A 10 6.21 6.72 9.15
CA LYS A 10 6.32 8.19 9.17
C LYS A 10 6.89 8.79 7.86
N PHE A 11 7.81 8.07 7.22
CA PHE A 11 8.54 8.56 6.04
C PHE A 11 8.44 7.62 4.84
N ASN A 12 8.32 6.33 5.11
CA ASN A 12 8.21 5.29 4.10
C ASN A 12 7.00 4.42 4.43
N THR A 13 6.27 4.05 3.39
CA THR A 13 5.16 3.13 3.44
C THR A 13 5.56 1.87 2.68
N VAL A 14 5.44 0.72 3.33
CA VAL A 14 5.68 -0.58 2.70
C VAL A 14 4.35 -1.09 2.15
N CYS A 15 4.36 -1.46 0.88
CA CYS A 15 3.21 -1.97 0.16
C CYS A 15 3.46 -3.43 -0.23
N CYS A 16 2.43 -4.26 -0.16
CA CYS A 16 2.42 -5.58 -0.79
C CYS A 16 1.26 -5.66 -1.76
N LEU A 17 1.57 -5.97 -3.01
CA LEU A 17 0.58 -6.35 -4.01
C LEU A 17 0.47 -7.87 -4.00
N TYR A 18 -0.73 -8.39 -3.76
CA TYR A 18 -1.00 -9.81 -3.78
C TYR A 18 -2.06 -10.15 -4.81
N ASP A 19 -1.68 -11.00 -5.78
CA ASP A 19 -2.61 -11.61 -6.73
C ASP A 19 -3.14 -12.92 -6.15
N THR A 20 -4.40 -12.91 -5.73
CA THR A 20 -5.04 -14.10 -5.14
C THR A 20 -5.24 -15.24 -6.13
N ARG A 21 -5.29 -14.97 -7.45
CA ARG A 21 -5.50 -16.01 -8.47
C ARG A 21 -4.25 -16.85 -8.64
N ASN A 22 -3.11 -16.17 -8.74
CA ASN A 22 -1.82 -16.80 -9.01
C ASN A 22 -0.99 -17.05 -7.75
N ARG A 23 -1.42 -16.54 -6.59
CA ARG A 23 -0.70 -16.55 -5.31
C ARG A 23 0.69 -15.91 -5.41
N LYS A 24 0.81 -14.89 -6.26
CA LYS A 24 2.05 -14.13 -6.44
C LYS A 24 1.98 -12.83 -5.65
N TYR A 25 3.12 -12.41 -5.11
CA TYR A 25 3.23 -11.13 -4.41
C TYR A 25 4.45 -10.34 -4.86
N ARG A 26 4.38 -9.02 -4.69
CA ARG A 26 5.52 -8.11 -4.82
C ARG A 26 5.46 -7.05 -3.73
N PHE A 27 6.62 -6.73 -3.19
CA PHE A 27 6.78 -5.62 -2.25
C PHE A 27 7.29 -4.37 -2.97
N GLU A 28 6.78 -3.23 -2.54
CA GLU A 28 7.27 -1.91 -2.94
C GLU A 28 7.34 -1.01 -1.72
N THR A 29 8.35 -0.14 -1.69
CA THR A 29 8.46 0.90 -0.67
C THR A 29 8.30 2.25 -1.36
N ILE A 30 7.31 3.03 -0.91
CA ILE A 30 7.07 4.38 -1.39
C ILE A 30 7.32 5.38 -0.28
N ALA A 31 7.60 6.63 -0.63
CA ALA A 31 7.61 7.70 0.35
C ALA A 31 6.18 7.90 0.91
N THR A 32 6.05 8.10 2.22
CA THR A 32 4.77 8.45 2.87
C THR A 32 4.43 9.90 2.58
N LYS A 33 4.07 10.17 1.33
CA LYS A 33 3.65 11.45 0.81
C LYS A 33 2.40 11.24 -0.03
N ARG A 34 1.43 12.13 0.10
CA ARG A 34 0.14 12.06 -0.62
C ARG A 34 0.33 11.85 -2.14
N SER A 35 1.29 12.53 -2.76
CA SER A 35 1.56 12.40 -4.20
C SER A 35 1.97 10.98 -4.62
N TYR A 36 2.80 10.31 -3.81
CA TYR A 36 3.25 8.95 -4.09
C TYR A 36 2.14 7.92 -3.84
N VAL A 37 1.33 8.13 -2.80
CA VAL A 37 0.15 7.28 -2.54
C VAL A 37 -0.86 7.41 -3.69
N ASN A 38 -1.18 8.64 -4.11
CA ASN A 38 -2.10 8.85 -5.25
C ASN A 38 -1.57 8.19 -6.51
N HIS A 39 -0.29 8.41 -6.86
CA HIS A 39 0.32 7.77 -8.03
C HIS A 39 0.26 6.24 -7.94
N LEU A 40 0.54 5.66 -6.76
CA LEU A 40 0.41 4.22 -6.56
C LEU A 40 -1.03 3.76 -6.83
N LEU A 41 -2.03 4.42 -6.25
CA LEU A 41 -3.44 4.05 -6.41
C LEU A 41 -3.95 4.24 -7.85
N ASP A 42 -3.51 5.29 -8.55
CA ASP A 42 -3.91 5.54 -9.94
C ASP A 42 -3.23 4.56 -10.91
N SER A 43 -2.01 4.10 -10.60
CA SER A 43 -1.26 3.17 -11.45
C SER A 43 -1.64 1.70 -11.23
N LEU A 44 -2.33 1.37 -10.14
CA LEU A 44 -2.70 0.02 -9.76
C LEU A 44 -4.21 -0.20 -9.76
N GLN A 45 -4.66 -1.20 -10.54
CA GLN A 45 -5.97 -1.80 -10.31
C GLN A 45 -5.90 -2.77 -9.12
N ALA A 46 -6.07 -2.23 -7.91
CA ALA A 46 -6.35 -3.03 -6.73
C ALA A 46 -7.87 -3.17 -6.55
N ASP A 47 -8.34 -4.39 -6.32
CA ASP A 47 -9.75 -4.66 -5.99
C ASP A 47 -10.04 -4.39 -4.50
N MET A 48 -9.00 -4.50 -3.66
CA MET A 48 -9.10 -4.32 -2.22
C MET A 48 -7.86 -3.63 -1.67
N LEU A 49 -8.09 -2.59 -0.86
CA LEU A 49 -7.06 -1.94 -0.05
C LEU A 49 -7.15 -2.46 1.38
N VAL A 50 -6.03 -2.91 1.92
CA VAL A 50 -5.88 -3.29 3.34
C VAL A 50 -4.86 -2.34 3.97
N MET A 51 -5.19 -1.77 5.11
CA MET A 51 -4.27 -0.90 5.85
C MET A 51 -4.30 -1.26 7.33
N GLU A 52 -3.15 -1.19 7.99
CA GLU A 52 -3.08 -1.32 9.44
C GLU A 52 -3.88 -0.18 10.11
N VAL A 53 -4.58 -0.53 11.20
CA VAL A 53 -5.22 0.46 12.05
C VAL A 53 -4.15 1.06 12.97
N CYS A 54 -3.78 2.32 12.73
CA CYS A 54 -2.79 3.01 13.55
C CYS A 54 -3.44 4.08 14.43
N SER A 55 -2.92 4.26 15.64
CA SER A 55 -3.15 5.49 16.40
C SER A 55 -2.51 6.69 15.68
N PRO A 56 -3.00 7.92 15.88
CA PRO A 56 -2.38 9.11 15.32
C PRO A 56 -0.88 9.12 15.58
N SER A 57 -0.08 9.19 14.53
CA SER A 57 1.38 9.24 14.61
C SER A 57 1.88 10.61 14.16
N GLY A 58 2.62 11.28 15.04
CA GLY A 58 3.03 12.68 14.85
C GLY A 58 2.45 13.61 15.93
N ARG A 59 3.11 14.76 16.11
CA ARG A 59 2.62 15.92 16.89
C ARG A 59 2.34 17.05 15.93
#